data_AF-M5RDK8-F1
#
_entry.id   AF-M5RDK8-F1
#
_cell.length_a   1.000
_cell.length_b   1.000
_cell.length_c   1.000
_cell.angle_alpha   90.00
_cell.angle_beta   90.00
_cell.angle_gamma   90.00
#
_symmetry.space_group_name_H-M   'P 1'
#
loop_
_entity.id
_entity.type
_entity.pdbx_description
1 polymer ?
#
loop_
_entity_poly.entity_id
_entity_poly.type
_entity_poly.pdbx_seq_one_letter_code
_entity_poly.pdbx_strand_id
1 'polypeptide(L)'
;LVFCTVTTVAEEPIDFAHDIVPILQRNCVTCHGGREAEGDFSINTRGLMIESGMVEPEDSSTSELIRLITSDDPDEQMPPPDRPRLSANETTRLRRWIDQGMPWDDDFTFAIQNYEPPLRPRRPELPPAIDGRVNPIDRILDAYLSEHGLPTPPPIDDATFFRRVHLDLVGLLPTADALTSFRNDSSADKRTRLVDELLSRDLDYADHWLTFFNDLLRNDYSGTGFITKGRRQISRWLYQSLLQNKPFDQLTRELIAPTSDESRGYIDGIKWRGTVSAGQTLEIQFAQSVSQSFLGINMKCASCHDSFIDRWTLKEAYGLGAIYAETPLQLHRCDKPTGETQQASWLFPELGQIDASAPREERLQQLAQLLTHPENGRFTRTIVNRLWYRLMGRGIVQPLDAMQSEPWNEDLLDYLAVHFAEHQYDLKATLRLIATSAAYQSKTEISEDESAMGDYVYRGPRARRMTAEQFLDAVWQLTGSAPKKF
;
A
#
# COMPACT_ATOMS: atom_id res chain seq x y z
N LEU A 1 -45.49 -56.61 8.31
CA LEU A 1 -45.51 -55.21 7.82
C LEU A 1 -44.25 -54.54 8.34
N VAL A 2 -43.21 -54.46 7.50
CA VAL A 2 -41.95 -53.76 7.82
C VAL A 2 -42.12 -52.33 7.31
N PHE A 3 -42.10 -51.36 8.22
CA PHE A 3 -42.07 -49.94 7.89
C PHE A 3 -40.64 -49.54 7.54
N CYS A 4 -40.41 -49.10 6.30
CA CYS A 4 -39.21 -48.35 5.93
C CYS A 4 -39.36 -46.91 6.43
N THR A 5 -38.54 -46.53 7.41
CA THR A 5 -38.30 -45.12 7.74
C THR A 5 -37.40 -44.51 6.67
N VAL A 6 -37.93 -43.53 5.92
CA VAL A 6 -37.14 -42.67 5.04
C VAL A 6 -36.43 -41.65 5.92
N THR A 7 -35.12 -41.77 6.03
CA THR A 7 -34.25 -40.74 6.58
C THR A 7 -34.11 -39.63 5.55
N THR A 8 -34.69 -38.46 5.82
CA THR A 8 -34.37 -37.23 5.09
C THR A 8 -32.93 -36.84 5.39
N VAL A 9 -32.06 -36.91 4.38
CA VAL A 9 -30.71 -36.35 4.46
C VAL A 9 -30.89 -34.84 4.51
N ALA A 10 -30.46 -34.21 5.61
CA ALA A 10 -30.40 -32.75 5.67
C ALA A 10 -29.43 -32.26 4.60
N GLU A 11 -29.91 -31.38 3.72
CA GLU A 11 -29.10 -30.80 2.66
C GLU A 11 -27.98 -29.96 3.28
N GLU A 12 -26.74 -30.13 2.82
CA GLU A 12 -25.60 -29.36 3.36
C GLU A 12 -25.82 -27.83 3.22
N PRO A 13 -25.27 -27.00 4.11
CA PRO A 13 -25.30 -25.55 3.92
C PRO A 13 -24.45 -25.15 2.72
N ILE A 14 -24.90 -24.16 1.94
CA ILE A 14 -24.09 -23.51 0.91
C ILE A 14 -23.01 -22.66 1.57
N ASP A 15 -21.76 -22.80 1.12
CA ASP A 15 -20.68 -21.88 1.48
C ASP A 15 -20.65 -20.74 0.46
N PHE A 16 -21.04 -19.54 0.89
CA PHE A 16 -21.12 -18.39 -0.01
C PHE A 16 -19.77 -18.07 -0.69
N ALA A 17 -18.68 -18.06 0.08
CA ALA A 17 -17.35 -17.71 -0.40
C ALA A 17 -16.79 -18.71 -1.40
N HIS A 18 -17.03 -20.02 -1.20
CA HIS A 18 -16.48 -21.06 -2.06
C HIS A 18 -17.43 -21.51 -3.19
N ASP A 19 -18.73 -21.54 -2.94
CA ASP A 19 -19.71 -22.09 -3.88
C ASP A 19 -20.36 -21.03 -4.77
N ILE A 20 -20.48 -19.78 -4.30
CA ILE A 20 -21.30 -18.73 -4.97
C ILE A 20 -20.45 -17.59 -5.49
N VAL A 21 -19.52 -17.05 -4.70
CA VAL A 21 -18.64 -15.94 -5.11
C VAL A 21 -17.94 -16.22 -6.46
N PRO A 22 -17.34 -17.40 -6.72
CA PRO A 22 -16.72 -17.67 -8.02
C PRO A 22 -17.70 -17.64 -9.20
N ILE A 23 -18.96 -18.02 -8.99
CA ILE A 23 -20.01 -18.01 -10.02
C ILE A 23 -20.41 -16.56 -10.34
N LEU A 24 -20.74 -15.77 -9.31
CA LEU A 24 -21.14 -14.37 -9.48
C LEU A 24 -19.98 -13.55 -10.07
N GLN A 25 -18.77 -13.77 -9.58
CA GLN A 25 -17.59 -13.04 -10.04
C GLN A 25 -17.26 -13.28 -11.50
N ARG A 26 -17.40 -14.53 -11.97
CA ARG A 26 -17.12 -14.88 -13.37
C ARG A 26 -18.21 -14.44 -14.34
N ASN A 27 -19.48 -14.54 -13.94
CA ASN A 27 -20.61 -14.41 -14.87
C ASN A 27 -21.39 -13.11 -14.72
N CYS A 28 -21.30 -12.40 -13.58
CA CYS A 28 -22.19 -11.29 -13.25
C CYS A 28 -21.44 -9.99 -12.90
N VAL A 29 -20.33 -10.07 -12.14
CA VAL A 29 -19.64 -8.88 -11.58
C VAL A 29 -19.15 -7.91 -12.64
N THR A 30 -18.79 -8.36 -13.84
CA THR A 30 -18.29 -7.44 -14.88
C THR A 30 -19.28 -6.34 -15.26
N CYS A 31 -20.59 -6.61 -15.22
CA CYS A 31 -21.62 -5.67 -15.68
C CYS A 31 -22.61 -5.28 -14.56
N HIS A 32 -22.63 -6.01 -13.45
CA HIS A 32 -23.54 -5.73 -12.34
C HIS A 32 -22.79 -5.50 -11.02
N GLY A 33 -21.45 -5.56 -11.01
CA GLY A 33 -20.64 -5.41 -9.80
C GLY A 33 -19.42 -4.52 -10.02
N GLY A 34 -18.63 -4.33 -8.96
CA GLY A 34 -17.49 -3.41 -8.97
C GLY A 34 -17.93 -1.97 -9.26
N ARG A 35 -17.25 -1.36 -10.23
CA ARG A 35 -17.56 0.00 -10.74
C ARG A 35 -18.46 0.01 -11.96
N GLU A 36 -18.54 -1.10 -12.66
CA GLU A 36 -19.27 -1.24 -13.92
C GLU A 36 -20.67 -1.82 -13.68
N ALA A 37 -21.31 -1.46 -12.56
CA ALA A 37 -22.71 -1.77 -12.35
C ALA A 37 -23.55 -0.95 -13.36
N GLU A 38 -23.99 -1.60 -14.43
CA GLU A 38 -24.83 -1.03 -15.48
C GLU A 38 -26.31 -1.30 -15.20
N GLY A 39 -27.16 -0.31 -15.47
CA GLY A 39 -28.61 -0.39 -15.26
C GLY A 39 -29.04 -0.25 -13.79
N ASP A 40 -30.29 -0.61 -13.50
CA ASP A 40 -30.90 -0.46 -12.15
C ASP A 40 -30.57 -1.64 -11.21
N PHE A 41 -29.66 -2.55 -11.59
CA PHE A 41 -29.31 -3.75 -10.85
C PHE A 41 -27.84 -3.79 -10.47
N SER A 42 -27.55 -3.90 -9.17
CA SER A 42 -26.21 -4.09 -8.64
C SER A 42 -26.12 -5.32 -7.75
N ILE A 43 -25.08 -6.12 -7.96
CA ILE A 43 -24.73 -7.26 -7.12
C ILE A 43 -23.68 -6.94 -6.05
N ASN A 44 -23.34 -5.66 -5.87
CA ASN A 44 -22.25 -5.24 -4.98
C ASN A 44 -22.45 -5.66 -3.53
N THR A 45 -23.68 -5.68 -3.02
CA THR A 45 -23.99 -6.17 -1.67
C THR A 45 -25.25 -7.03 -1.73
N ARG A 46 -25.44 -7.88 -0.71
CA ARG A 46 -26.68 -8.63 -0.53
C ARG A 46 -27.91 -7.71 -0.55
N GLY A 47 -27.83 -6.58 0.15
CA GLY A 47 -28.90 -5.58 0.21
C GLY A 47 -29.30 -5.08 -1.18
N LEU A 48 -28.32 -4.67 -2.00
CA LEU A 48 -28.58 -4.18 -3.35
C LEU A 48 -29.20 -5.23 -4.27
N MET A 49 -28.79 -6.51 -4.15
CA MET A 49 -29.40 -7.59 -4.92
C MET A 49 -30.87 -7.79 -4.57
N ILE A 50 -31.21 -7.74 -3.28
CA ILE A 50 -32.58 -7.95 -2.81
C ILE A 50 -33.44 -6.72 -3.13
N GLU A 51 -32.95 -5.51 -2.87
CA GLU A 51 -33.67 -4.26 -3.13
C GLU A 51 -34.00 -4.04 -4.60
N SER A 52 -33.19 -4.60 -5.51
CA SER A 52 -33.46 -4.56 -6.95
C SER A 52 -34.70 -5.35 -7.39
N GLY A 53 -35.22 -6.25 -6.53
CA GLY A 53 -36.29 -7.19 -6.88
C GLY A 53 -35.86 -8.33 -7.82
N MET A 54 -34.56 -8.44 -8.14
CA MET A 54 -34.06 -9.53 -8.99
C MET A 54 -33.97 -10.86 -8.26
N VAL A 55 -33.90 -10.85 -6.93
CA VAL A 55 -33.80 -12.05 -6.11
C VAL A 55 -34.75 -11.96 -4.93
N GLU A 56 -35.54 -13.00 -4.75
CA GLU A 56 -36.43 -13.22 -3.61
C GLU A 56 -35.78 -14.27 -2.70
N PRO A 57 -35.21 -13.89 -1.55
CA PRO A 57 -34.64 -14.83 -0.61
C PRO A 57 -35.67 -15.88 -0.20
N GLU A 58 -35.22 -17.12 0.01
CA GLU A 58 -36.04 -18.29 0.37
C GLU A 58 -36.93 -18.85 -0.77
N ASP A 59 -37.03 -18.15 -1.92
CA ASP A 59 -37.77 -18.62 -3.09
C ASP A 59 -37.04 -18.33 -4.42
N SER A 60 -36.24 -19.31 -4.85
CA SER A 60 -35.55 -19.24 -6.14
C SER A 60 -36.49 -19.35 -7.35
N SER A 61 -37.72 -19.84 -7.16
CA SER A 61 -38.67 -20.05 -8.26
C SER A 61 -39.34 -18.76 -8.72
N THR A 62 -39.46 -17.78 -7.82
CA THR A 62 -39.99 -16.44 -8.10
C THR A 62 -38.89 -15.42 -8.41
N SER A 63 -37.63 -15.76 -8.19
CA SER A 63 -36.48 -14.88 -8.42
C SER A 63 -36.22 -14.66 -9.92
N GLU A 64 -36.31 -13.41 -10.36
CA GLU A 64 -36.08 -13.00 -11.74
C GLU A 64 -34.67 -13.36 -12.23
N LEU A 65 -33.66 -13.33 -11.35
CA LEU A 65 -32.31 -13.80 -11.63
C LEU A 65 -32.30 -15.23 -12.17
N ILE A 66 -33.07 -16.15 -11.58
CA ILE A 66 -33.13 -17.55 -12.02
C ILE A 66 -33.82 -17.65 -13.39
N ARG A 67 -34.85 -16.83 -13.64
CA ARG A 67 -35.51 -16.75 -14.93
C ARG A 67 -34.55 -16.29 -16.03
N LEU A 68 -33.82 -15.21 -15.79
CA LEU A 68 -32.86 -14.64 -16.76
C LEU A 68 -31.71 -15.61 -17.06
N ILE A 69 -31.13 -16.28 -16.06
CA ILE A 69 -30.02 -17.21 -16.29
C ILE A 69 -30.44 -18.55 -16.91
N THR A 70 -31.73 -18.83 -16.97
CA THR A 70 -32.29 -20.03 -17.63
C THR A 70 -33.10 -19.70 -18.89
N SER A 71 -33.21 -18.43 -19.26
CA SER A 71 -33.94 -17.99 -20.45
C SER A 71 -33.22 -18.46 -21.72
N ASP A 72 -33.99 -18.86 -22.73
CA ASP A 72 -33.51 -19.15 -24.08
C ASP A 72 -33.65 -17.96 -25.03
N ASP A 73 -34.25 -16.86 -24.56
CA ASP A 73 -34.39 -15.62 -25.33
C ASP A 73 -33.04 -14.88 -25.38
N PRO A 74 -32.43 -14.67 -26.57
CA PRO A 74 -31.16 -13.95 -26.69
C PRO A 74 -31.18 -12.51 -26.16
N ASP A 75 -32.35 -11.85 -26.12
CA ASP A 75 -32.49 -10.46 -25.68
C ASP A 75 -32.69 -10.34 -24.15
N GLU A 76 -33.09 -11.44 -23.48
CA GLU A 76 -33.31 -11.47 -22.03
C GLU A 76 -32.30 -12.35 -21.29
N GLN A 77 -31.62 -13.28 -21.96
CA GLN A 77 -30.73 -14.24 -21.29
C GLN A 77 -29.57 -13.52 -20.59
N MET A 78 -29.20 -14.06 -19.42
CA MET A 78 -28.00 -13.65 -18.71
C MET A 78 -27.10 -14.87 -18.45
N PRO A 79 -25.79 -14.81 -18.69
CA PRO A 79 -25.06 -13.72 -19.36
C PRO A 79 -25.51 -13.50 -20.82
N PRO A 80 -25.25 -12.32 -21.41
CA PRO A 80 -25.64 -12.02 -22.79
C PRO A 80 -25.01 -13.01 -23.80
N PRO A 81 -25.54 -13.10 -25.03
CA PRO A 81 -25.15 -14.12 -26.02
C PRO A 81 -23.66 -14.17 -26.39
N ASP A 82 -22.91 -13.10 -26.14
CA ASP A 82 -21.46 -13.01 -26.38
C ASP A 82 -20.61 -13.67 -25.27
N ARG A 83 -21.24 -14.17 -24.20
CA ARG A 83 -20.58 -14.82 -23.06
C ARG A 83 -21.05 -16.27 -22.84
N PRO A 84 -20.21 -17.12 -22.22
CA PRO A 84 -20.61 -18.50 -21.90
C PRO A 84 -21.78 -18.56 -20.92
N ARG A 85 -22.71 -19.49 -21.15
CA ARG A 85 -23.80 -19.81 -20.21
C ARG A 85 -23.28 -20.44 -18.93
N LEU A 86 -24.04 -20.28 -17.84
CA LEU A 86 -23.83 -21.05 -16.63
C LEU A 86 -24.10 -22.53 -16.90
N SER A 87 -23.32 -23.39 -16.25
CA SER A 87 -23.59 -24.82 -16.25
C SER A 87 -24.79 -25.16 -15.36
N ALA A 88 -25.43 -26.30 -15.62
CA ALA A 88 -26.56 -26.76 -14.81
C ALA A 88 -26.22 -26.88 -13.31
N ASN A 89 -24.98 -27.24 -12.98
CA ASN A 89 -24.49 -27.30 -11.59
C ASN A 89 -24.42 -25.90 -10.96
N GLU A 90 -23.91 -24.91 -11.69
CA GLU A 90 -23.83 -23.52 -11.22
C GLU A 90 -25.22 -22.93 -11.01
N THR A 91 -26.16 -23.16 -11.94
CA THR A 91 -27.57 -22.76 -11.76
C THR A 91 -28.20 -23.44 -10.54
N THR A 92 -27.92 -24.73 -10.32
CA THR A 92 -28.44 -25.48 -9.16
C THR A 92 -27.91 -24.90 -7.85
N ARG A 93 -26.62 -24.54 -7.80
CA ARG A 93 -26.00 -23.89 -6.64
C ARG A 93 -26.61 -22.52 -6.35
N LEU A 94 -26.83 -21.70 -7.37
CA LEU A 94 -27.51 -20.41 -7.22
C LEU A 94 -28.94 -20.55 -6.70
N ARG A 95 -29.72 -21.52 -7.22
CA ARG A 95 -31.07 -21.80 -6.70
C ARG A 95 -31.04 -22.16 -5.23
N ARG A 96 -30.21 -23.14 -4.87
CA ARG A 96 -30.08 -23.61 -3.48
C ARG A 96 -29.61 -22.49 -2.55
N TRP A 97 -28.70 -21.65 -3.01
CA TRP A 97 -28.26 -20.48 -2.26
C TRP A 97 -29.41 -19.51 -1.98
N ILE A 98 -30.22 -19.20 -2.99
CA ILE A 98 -31.40 -18.35 -2.84
C ILE A 98 -32.43 -19.00 -1.89
N ASP A 99 -32.74 -20.28 -2.09
CA ASP A 99 -33.69 -21.06 -1.27
C ASP A 99 -33.25 -21.15 0.21
N GLN A 100 -31.93 -21.12 0.47
CA GLN A 100 -31.37 -21.06 1.83
C GLN A 100 -31.38 -19.64 2.43
N GLY A 101 -32.08 -18.68 1.82
CA GLY A 101 -32.20 -17.30 2.29
C GLY A 101 -31.03 -16.40 1.88
N MET A 102 -30.25 -16.82 0.87
CA MET A 102 -29.03 -16.13 0.41
C MET A 102 -28.05 -15.86 1.55
N PRO A 103 -27.48 -16.90 2.20
CA PRO A 103 -26.40 -16.69 3.15
C PRO A 103 -25.26 -15.92 2.46
N TRP A 104 -24.80 -14.86 3.12
CA TRP A 104 -23.82 -13.91 2.61
C TRP A 104 -22.97 -13.47 3.79
N ASP A 105 -21.67 -13.36 3.61
CA ASP A 105 -20.78 -12.90 4.67
C ASP A 105 -21.01 -11.39 4.89
N ASP A 106 -21.42 -10.96 6.08
CA ASP A 106 -21.96 -9.62 6.34
C ASP A 106 -21.05 -8.46 5.85
N ASP A 107 -19.73 -8.66 5.84
CA ASP A 107 -18.73 -7.67 5.38
C ASP A 107 -18.31 -7.82 3.92
N PHE A 108 -18.79 -8.86 3.22
CA PHE A 108 -18.41 -9.12 1.85
C PHE A 108 -19.16 -8.22 0.88
N THR A 109 -18.42 -7.63 -0.06
CA THR A 109 -18.99 -6.81 -1.12
C THR A 109 -18.18 -6.95 -2.39
N PHE A 110 -18.88 -6.97 -3.53
CA PHE A 110 -18.24 -6.83 -4.84
C PHE A 110 -17.99 -5.34 -5.19
N ALA A 111 -18.44 -4.40 -4.35
CA ALA A 111 -18.09 -3.00 -4.52
C ALA A 111 -16.60 -2.80 -4.31
N ILE A 112 -16.02 -1.90 -5.09
CA ILE A 112 -14.69 -1.41 -4.81
C ILE A 112 -14.79 -0.54 -3.55
N GLN A 113 -14.13 -0.95 -2.46
CA GLN A 113 -14.01 -0.15 -1.24
C GLN A 113 -13.23 1.12 -1.56
N ASN A 114 -13.90 2.27 -1.46
CA ASN A 114 -13.46 3.56 -2.00
C ASN A 114 -13.13 4.56 -0.88
N TYR A 115 -12.29 4.20 0.11
CA TYR A 115 -11.65 5.28 0.85
C TYR A 115 -10.78 6.05 -0.14
N GLU A 116 -11.26 7.23 -0.55
CA GLU A 116 -10.49 8.14 -1.40
C GLU A 116 -9.69 9.06 -0.48
N PRO A 117 -8.36 8.90 -0.40
CA PRO A 117 -7.56 9.68 0.53
C PRO A 117 -7.62 11.15 0.16
N PRO A 118 -7.86 12.07 1.12
CA PRO A 118 -7.83 13.50 0.85
C PRO A 118 -6.52 13.89 0.18
N LEU A 119 -6.59 14.51 -1.00
CA LEU A 119 -5.38 14.84 -1.76
C LEU A 119 -4.53 15.88 -1.04
N ARG A 120 -5.18 16.91 -0.49
CA ARG A 120 -4.51 18.04 0.18
C ARG A 120 -4.02 17.66 1.58
N PRO A 121 -2.92 18.25 2.05
CA PRO A 121 -2.53 18.17 3.45
C PRO A 121 -3.62 18.76 4.34
N ARG A 122 -3.87 18.11 5.48
CA ARG A 122 -4.76 18.60 6.54
C ARG A 122 -3.93 18.67 7.81
N ARG A 123 -3.99 19.78 8.55
CA ARG A 123 -3.37 19.88 9.87
C ARG A 123 -4.41 19.51 10.92
N PRO A 124 -4.26 18.39 11.64
CA PRO A 124 -5.15 18.05 12.73
C PRO A 124 -4.90 18.99 13.92
N GLU A 125 -5.96 19.27 14.69
CA GLU A 125 -5.83 19.94 15.98
C GLU A 125 -5.23 18.97 16.99
N LEU A 126 -4.18 19.39 17.70
CA LEU A 126 -3.52 18.51 18.66
C LEU A 126 -4.31 18.45 19.97
N PRO A 127 -4.73 17.25 20.44
CA PRO A 127 -5.35 17.06 21.75
C PRO A 127 -4.45 17.58 22.88
N PRO A 128 -4.95 17.99 24.05
CA PRO A 128 -4.10 18.47 25.14
C PRO A 128 -3.07 17.41 25.61
N ALA A 129 -1.95 17.86 26.16
CA ALA A 129 -0.96 16.94 26.74
C ALA A 129 -1.50 16.34 28.05
N ILE A 130 -1.38 15.02 28.19
CA ILE A 130 -1.76 14.25 29.38
C ILE A 130 -0.48 13.72 30.03
N ASP A 131 -0.38 13.77 31.36
CA ASP A 131 0.74 13.24 32.14
C ASP A 131 2.14 13.72 31.66
N GLY A 132 2.22 14.96 31.18
CA GLY A 132 3.47 15.56 30.69
C GLY A 132 3.95 15.03 29.33
N ARG A 133 3.15 14.22 28.62
CA ARG A 133 3.44 13.72 27.28
C ARG A 133 3.21 14.80 26.23
N VAL A 134 4.23 15.62 26.02
CA VAL A 134 4.18 16.78 25.11
C VAL A 134 4.45 16.42 23.64
N ASN A 135 4.98 15.22 23.35
CA ASN A 135 5.21 14.79 21.98
C ASN A 135 3.84 14.68 21.25
N PRO A 136 3.67 15.33 20.09
CA PRO A 136 2.41 15.33 19.34
C PRO A 136 1.87 13.95 18.98
N ILE A 137 2.74 12.98 18.68
CA ILE A 137 2.32 11.59 18.42
C ILE A 137 1.61 11.01 19.64
N ASP A 138 2.18 11.24 20.83
CA ASP A 138 1.63 10.72 22.08
C ASP A 138 0.28 11.38 22.39
N ARG A 139 0.14 12.69 22.14
CA ARG A 139 -1.12 13.43 22.36
C ARG A 139 -2.26 12.88 21.49
N ILE A 140 -1.98 12.59 20.22
CA ILE A 140 -2.96 12.00 19.29
C ILE A 140 -3.31 10.57 19.72
N LEU A 141 -2.31 9.77 20.09
CA LEU A 141 -2.55 8.38 20.49
C LEU A 141 -3.24 8.24 21.84
N ASP A 142 -2.96 9.11 22.80
CA ASP A 142 -3.63 9.10 24.10
C ASP A 142 -5.12 9.44 23.94
N ALA A 143 -5.46 10.37 23.03
CA ALA A 143 -6.85 10.66 22.67
C ALA A 143 -7.52 9.45 22.00
N TYR A 144 -6.86 8.82 21.02
CA TYR A 144 -7.36 7.61 20.37
C TYR A 144 -7.61 6.48 21.37
N LEU A 145 -6.64 6.19 22.24
CA LEU A 145 -6.75 5.14 23.25
C LEU A 145 -7.90 5.43 24.23
N SER A 146 -8.05 6.69 24.65
CA SER A 146 -9.16 7.09 25.52
C SER A 146 -10.52 6.92 24.85
N GLU A 147 -10.65 7.31 23.58
CA GLU A 147 -11.90 7.17 22.80
C GLU A 147 -12.30 5.68 22.65
N HIS A 148 -11.32 4.80 22.48
CA HIS A 148 -11.54 3.36 22.30
C HIS A 148 -11.58 2.59 23.62
N GLY A 149 -11.47 3.25 24.77
CA GLY A 149 -11.47 2.60 26.09
C GLY A 149 -10.27 1.66 26.32
N LEU A 150 -9.12 1.97 25.71
CA LEU A 150 -7.91 1.15 25.74
C LEU A 150 -6.86 1.72 26.69
N PRO A 151 -6.07 0.85 27.36
CA PRO A 151 -4.99 1.31 28.21
C PRO A 151 -3.80 1.81 27.38
N THR A 152 -3.09 2.80 27.92
CA THR A 152 -1.77 3.19 27.43
C THR A 152 -0.79 2.01 27.52
N PRO A 153 -0.09 1.65 26.42
CA PRO A 153 0.93 0.61 26.46
C PRO A 153 2.07 0.96 27.43
N PRO A 154 2.51 0.03 28.30
CA PRO A 154 3.52 0.33 29.31
C PRO A 154 4.88 0.64 28.67
N PRO A 155 5.72 1.50 29.29
CA PRO A 155 7.04 1.83 28.77
C PRO A 155 8.01 0.62 28.83
N ILE A 156 9.00 0.60 27.94
CA ILE A 156 10.10 -0.38 27.98
C ILE A 156 11.27 0.12 28.84
N ASP A 157 12.05 -0.84 29.35
CA ASP A 157 13.28 -0.56 30.07
C ASP A 157 14.38 0.01 29.16
N ASP A 158 15.43 0.55 29.78
CA ASP A 158 16.54 1.18 29.07
C ASP A 158 17.30 0.23 28.17
N ALA A 159 17.47 -1.04 28.55
CA ALA A 159 18.20 -2.00 27.73
C ALA A 159 17.43 -2.34 26.44
N THR A 160 16.11 -2.49 26.55
CA THR A 160 15.22 -2.73 25.42
C THR A 160 15.17 -1.52 24.50
N PHE A 161 15.01 -0.31 25.06
CA PHE A 161 15.04 0.93 24.28
C PHE A 161 16.38 1.10 23.55
N PHE A 162 17.49 0.94 24.26
CA PHE A 162 18.85 1.10 23.73
C PHE A 162 19.09 0.18 22.53
N ARG A 163 18.74 -1.10 22.65
CA ARG A 163 18.85 -2.06 21.55
C ARG A 163 17.92 -1.71 20.38
N ARG A 164 16.66 -1.37 20.67
CA ARG A 164 15.64 -1.09 19.64
C ARG A 164 16.05 0.10 18.77
N VAL A 165 16.43 1.22 19.40
CA VAL A 165 16.75 2.45 18.68
C VAL A 165 18.04 2.33 17.85
N HIS A 166 19.03 1.58 18.31
CA HIS A 166 20.24 1.29 17.53
C HIS A 166 19.91 0.50 16.26
N LEU A 167 19.15 -0.60 16.39
CA LEU A 167 18.78 -1.40 15.23
C LEU A 167 17.89 -0.63 14.26
N ASP A 168 16.94 0.16 14.75
CA ASP A 168 15.98 0.87 13.91
C ASP A 168 16.55 2.11 13.21
N LEU A 169 17.48 2.84 13.84
CA LEU A 169 18.00 4.08 13.26
C LEU A 169 19.30 3.88 12.46
N VAL A 170 20.16 2.95 12.90
CA VAL A 170 21.49 2.73 12.30
C VAL A 170 21.80 1.26 11.99
N GLY A 171 20.87 0.32 12.21
CA GLY A 171 21.04 -1.08 11.80
C GLY A 171 22.02 -1.92 12.62
N LEU A 172 22.78 -1.32 13.52
CA LEU A 172 23.87 -2.00 14.26
C LEU A 172 23.45 -2.36 15.68
N LEU A 173 24.12 -3.35 16.27
CA LEU A 173 23.95 -3.64 17.70
C LEU A 173 24.78 -2.66 18.56
N PRO A 174 24.26 -2.21 19.70
CA PRO A 174 25.05 -1.46 20.67
C PRO A 174 26.15 -2.34 21.30
N THR A 175 27.21 -1.70 21.80
CA THR A 175 28.22 -2.37 22.63
C THR A 175 27.78 -2.47 24.10
N ALA A 176 28.32 -3.45 24.84
CA ALA A 176 28.03 -3.63 26.26
C ALA A 176 28.48 -2.43 27.12
N ASP A 177 29.62 -1.81 26.78
CA ASP A 177 30.14 -0.63 27.47
C ASP A 177 29.26 0.60 27.25
N ALA A 178 28.76 0.79 26.03
CA ALA A 178 27.82 1.86 25.71
C ALA A 178 26.49 1.69 26.47
N LEU A 179 25.98 0.46 26.54
CA LEU A 179 24.78 0.16 27.35
C LEU A 179 25.00 0.46 28.83
N THR A 180 26.16 0.09 29.37
CA THR A 180 26.50 0.36 30.78
C THR A 180 26.53 1.86 31.05
N SER A 181 27.16 2.63 30.17
CA SER A 181 27.22 4.09 30.26
C SER A 181 25.83 4.72 30.19
N PHE A 182 24.99 4.27 29.26
CA PHE A 182 23.62 4.75 29.08
C PHE A 182 22.71 4.44 30.29
N ARG A 183 22.89 3.28 30.93
CA ARG A 183 22.15 2.91 32.16
C ARG A 183 22.57 3.75 33.37
N ASN A 184 23.83 4.15 33.43
CA ASN A 184 24.35 4.97 34.52
C ASN A 184 24.03 6.47 34.34
N ASP A 185 23.66 6.90 33.13
CA ASP A 185 23.16 8.25 32.89
C ASP A 185 21.76 8.42 33.51
N SER A 186 21.62 9.39 34.39
CA SER A 186 20.38 9.73 35.11
C SER A 186 19.67 10.98 34.54
N SER A 187 20.21 11.55 33.46
CA SER A 187 19.62 12.73 32.82
C SER A 187 18.24 12.40 32.24
N ALA A 188 17.27 13.28 32.47
CA ALA A 188 15.90 13.10 31.99
C ALA A 188 15.80 13.04 30.45
N ASP A 189 16.76 13.64 29.74
CA ASP A 189 16.81 13.74 28.29
C ASP A 189 17.68 12.67 27.61
N LYS A 190 18.24 11.70 28.37
CA LYS A 190 19.24 10.75 27.85
C LYS A 190 18.77 9.96 26.63
N ARG A 191 17.47 9.63 26.57
CA ARG A 191 16.88 8.90 25.43
C ARG A 191 16.82 9.76 24.18
N THR A 192 16.46 11.03 24.33
CA THR A 192 16.46 12.01 23.23
C THR A 192 17.88 12.29 22.75
N ARG A 193 18.84 12.49 23.67
CA ARG A 193 20.25 12.67 23.30
C ARG A 193 20.82 11.47 22.55
N LEU A 194 20.44 10.24 22.93
CA LEU A 194 20.83 9.04 22.20
C LEU A 194 20.26 9.00 20.78
N VAL A 195 18.97 9.33 20.61
CA VAL A 195 18.36 9.41 19.26
C VAL A 195 19.11 10.42 18.40
N ASP A 196 19.43 11.59 18.96
CA ASP A 196 20.16 12.66 18.25
C ASP A 196 21.58 12.24 17.90
N GLU A 197 22.28 11.58 18.82
CA GLU A 197 23.60 10.99 18.57
C GLU A 197 23.55 9.98 17.42
N LEU A 198 22.63 9.01 17.47
CA LEU A 198 22.53 7.98 16.43
C LEU A 198 22.21 8.56 15.05
N LEU A 199 21.28 9.52 14.97
CA LEU A 199 20.95 10.17 13.69
C LEU A 199 22.07 11.07 13.17
N SER A 200 22.97 11.54 14.03
CA SER A 200 24.18 12.28 13.64
C SER A 200 25.30 11.40 13.08
N ARG A 201 25.19 10.07 13.22
CA ARG A 201 26.14 9.11 12.65
C ARG A 201 25.85 8.90 11.16
N ASP A 202 26.21 9.88 10.34
CA ASP A 202 25.81 9.94 8.93
C ASP A 202 26.16 8.69 8.12
N LEU A 203 27.33 8.08 8.36
CA LEU A 203 27.76 6.86 7.68
C LEU A 203 26.87 5.66 8.05
N ASP A 204 26.68 5.40 9.35
CA ASP A 204 25.88 4.27 9.81
C ASP A 204 24.40 4.44 9.42
N TYR A 205 23.90 5.68 9.47
CA TYR A 205 22.58 6.02 8.96
C TYR A 205 22.47 5.73 7.46
N ALA A 206 23.41 6.22 6.65
CA ALA A 206 23.35 6.06 5.20
C ALA A 206 23.44 4.57 4.81
N ASP A 207 24.33 3.79 5.44
CA ASP A 207 24.47 2.35 5.22
C ASP A 207 23.16 1.61 5.56
N HIS A 208 22.55 1.92 6.72
CA HIS A 208 21.31 1.27 7.13
C HIS A 208 20.12 1.58 6.22
N TRP A 209 19.91 2.86 5.89
CA TRP A 209 18.75 3.30 5.12
C TRP A 209 18.90 3.07 3.62
N LEU A 210 20.13 2.83 3.13
CA LEU A 210 20.39 2.46 1.73
C LEU A 210 19.62 1.20 1.34
N THR A 211 19.58 0.17 2.20
CA THR A 211 18.82 -1.06 1.94
C THR A 211 17.33 -0.79 1.76
N PHE A 212 16.74 0.00 2.66
CA PHE A 212 15.32 0.37 2.58
C PHE A 212 15.00 1.06 1.25
N PHE A 213 15.83 2.02 0.82
CA PHE A 213 15.60 2.73 -0.44
C PHE A 213 15.92 1.88 -1.66
N ASN A 214 16.89 0.97 -1.60
CA ASN A 214 17.14 0.02 -2.69
C ASN A 214 15.93 -0.88 -2.94
N ASP A 215 15.32 -1.41 -1.88
CA ASP A 215 14.11 -2.23 -1.99
C ASP A 215 12.94 -1.42 -2.53
N LEU A 216 12.69 -0.23 -1.95
CA LEU A 216 11.60 0.65 -2.35
C LEU A 216 11.70 1.06 -3.83
N LEU A 217 12.89 1.48 -4.26
CA LEU A 217 13.15 1.94 -5.63
C LEU A 217 13.44 0.78 -6.59
N ARG A 218 13.44 -0.46 -6.08
CA ARG A 218 13.82 -1.66 -6.82
C ARG A 218 15.15 -1.45 -7.54
N ASN A 219 16.13 -0.89 -6.84
CA ASN A 219 17.51 -0.78 -7.30
C ASN A 219 18.20 -2.14 -7.07
N ASP A 220 18.51 -2.83 -8.15
CA ASP A 220 19.12 -4.17 -8.12
C ASP A 220 20.52 -4.07 -8.71
N TYR A 221 21.34 -5.08 -8.46
CA TYR A 221 22.72 -5.19 -8.89
C TYR A 221 22.88 -6.19 -10.05
N SER A 222 21.82 -6.93 -10.39
CA SER A 222 21.80 -7.94 -11.45
C SER A 222 20.45 -7.98 -12.21
N GLY A 223 20.35 -8.82 -13.25
CA GLY A 223 19.11 -9.04 -14.01
C GLY A 223 19.14 -8.63 -15.48
N THR A 224 18.06 -8.93 -16.21
CA THR A 224 17.93 -8.78 -17.68
C THR A 224 18.19 -7.35 -18.19
N GLY A 225 17.81 -6.33 -17.42
CA GLY A 225 18.07 -4.92 -17.75
C GLY A 225 19.56 -4.53 -17.74
N PHE A 226 20.40 -5.21 -16.96
CA PHE A 226 21.86 -4.95 -16.94
C PHE A 226 22.57 -5.63 -18.12
N ILE A 227 22.11 -6.84 -18.50
CA ILE A 227 22.66 -7.59 -19.65
C ILE A 227 22.43 -6.81 -20.95
N THR A 228 21.28 -6.15 -21.08
CA THR A 228 20.92 -5.32 -22.24
C THR A 228 21.52 -3.91 -22.21
N LYS A 229 22.35 -3.58 -21.19
CA LYS A 229 22.89 -2.23 -20.91
C LYS A 229 21.82 -1.14 -20.73
N GLY A 230 20.56 -1.53 -20.55
CA GLY A 230 19.42 -0.64 -20.41
C GLY A 230 19.19 -0.13 -19.00
N ARG A 231 19.92 -0.66 -18.00
CA ARG A 231 19.79 -0.35 -16.57
C ARG A 231 21.16 0.02 -15.97
N ARG A 232 21.15 0.99 -15.06
CA ARG A 232 22.32 1.43 -14.28
C ARG A 232 21.93 1.47 -12.80
N GLN A 233 22.88 1.19 -11.92
CA GLN A 233 22.66 1.32 -10.48
C GLN A 233 22.64 2.78 -10.09
N ILE A 234 21.79 3.14 -9.13
CA ILE A 234 21.80 4.46 -8.48
C ILE A 234 22.54 4.45 -7.15
N SER A 235 23.12 3.32 -6.75
CA SER A 235 23.61 3.09 -5.38
C SER A 235 24.59 4.14 -4.88
N ARG A 236 25.53 4.60 -5.71
CA ARG A 236 26.47 5.66 -5.33
C ARG A 236 25.76 7.00 -5.08
N TRP A 237 24.87 7.40 -5.97
CA TRP A 237 24.11 8.64 -5.85
C TRP A 237 23.13 8.58 -4.67
N LEU A 238 22.49 7.43 -4.47
CA LEU A 238 21.55 7.21 -3.38
C LEU A 238 22.27 7.26 -2.04
N TYR A 239 23.40 6.57 -1.91
CA TYR A 239 24.26 6.62 -0.73
C TYR A 239 24.69 8.05 -0.41
N GLN A 240 25.19 8.80 -1.40
CA GLN A 240 25.59 10.19 -1.20
C GLN A 240 24.40 11.08 -0.80
N SER A 241 23.21 10.85 -1.36
CA SER A 241 22.00 11.59 -1.02
C SER A 241 21.57 11.32 0.43
N LEU A 242 21.67 10.08 0.91
CA LEU A 242 21.38 9.73 2.31
C LEU A 242 22.42 10.28 3.27
N LEU A 243 23.71 10.18 2.92
CA LEU A 243 24.83 10.69 3.71
C LEU A 243 24.71 12.21 3.94
N GLN A 244 24.24 12.94 2.93
CA GLN A 244 24.05 14.39 2.99
C GLN A 244 22.69 14.80 3.56
N ASN A 245 21.87 13.85 4.01
CA ASN A 245 20.49 14.07 4.43
C ASN A 245 19.67 14.89 3.41
N LYS A 246 19.79 14.55 2.13
CA LYS A 246 19.09 15.27 1.05
C LYS A 246 17.58 15.29 1.32
N PRO A 247 16.92 16.47 1.21
CA PRO A 247 15.46 16.56 1.30
C PRO A 247 14.77 15.56 0.38
N PHE A 248 13.77 14.84 0.91
CA PHE A 248 13.16 13.74 0.17
C PHE A 248 12.41 14.20 -1.09
N ASP A 249 11.86 15.41 -1.09
CA ASP A 249 11.24 16.01 -2.26
C ASP A 249 12.29 16.30 -3.36
N GLN A 250 13.47 16.79 -2.98
CA GLN A 250 14.58 16.97 -3.91
C GLN A 250 15.09 15.62 -4.44
N LEU A 251 15.27 14.63 -3.55
CA LEU A 251 15.63 13.26 -3.93
C LEU A 251 14.63 12.71 -4.96
N THR A 252 13.32 12.87 -4.71
CA THR A 252 12.25 12.44 -5.62
C THR A 252 12.30 13.17 -6.95
N ARG A 253 12.46 14.50 -6.96
CA ARG A 253 12.57 15.27 -8.22
C ARG A 253 13.76 14.83 -9.06
N GLU A 254 14.91 14.61 -8.44
CA GLU A 254 16.10 14.12 -9.14
C GLU A 254 15.95 12.68 -9.65
N LEU A 255 15.16 11.83 -8.99
CA LEU A 255 14.86 10.50 -9.51
C LEU A 255 13.95 10.56 -10.74
N ILE A 256 12.90 11.40 -10.72
CA ILE A 256 11.88 11.46 -11.77
C ILE A 256 12.33 12.31 -12.97
N ALA A 257 12.99 13.43 -12.72
CA ALA A 257 13.55 14.34 -13.71
C ALA A 257 15.06 14.50 -13.46
N PRO A 258 15.88 13.54 -13.94
CA PRO A 258 17.29 13.44 -13.60
C PRO A 258 18.13 14.65 -14.00
N THR A 259 18.90 15.15 -13.04
CA THR A 259 19.90 16.23 -13.24
C THR A 259 21.29 15.69 -13.53
N SER A 260 21.50 14.38 -13.39
CA SER A 260 22.77 13.69 -13.63
C SER A 260 22.57 12.28 -14.20
N ASP A 261 23.60 11.74 -14.84
CA ASP A 261 23.60 10.36 -15.34
C ASP A 261 23.45 9.31 -14.22
N GLU A 262 23.79 9.67 -12.98
CA GLU A 262 23.72 8.77 -11.83
C GLU A 262 22.28 8.60 -11.35
N SER A 263 21.55 9.71 -11.16
CA SER A 263 20.13 9.69 -10.77
C SER A 263 19.24 9.12 -11.89
N ARG A 264 19.63 9.34 -13.15
CA ARG A 264 18.96 8.79 -14.34
C ARG A 264 18.85 7.27 -14.35
N GLY A 265 19.78 6.59 -13.65
CA GLY A 265 19.75 5.14 -13.48
C GLY A 265 18.42 4.60 -12.91
N TYR A 266 17.66 5.41 -12.18
CA TYR A 266 16.34 5.01 -11.67
C TYR A 266 15.32 4.88 -12.79
N ILE A 267 14.95 5.98 -13.45
CA ILE A 267 13.88 5.96 -14.47
C ILE A 267 14.21 5.03 -15.64
N ASP A 268 15.47 5.02 -16.09
CA ASP A 268 15.91 4.11 -17.17
C ASP A 268 16.01 2.67 -16.69
N GLY A 269 16.20 2.48 -15.37
CA GLY A 269 16.32 1.20 -14.71
C GLY A 269 14.99 0.52 -14.39
N ILE A 270 13.84 1.16 -14.67
CA ILE A 270 12.50 0.58 -14.57
C ILE A 270 12.26 -0.41 -15.74
N LYS A 271 13.16 -1.38 -15.91
CA LYS A 271 13.15 -2.45 -16.92
C LYS A 271 13.31 -3.79 -16.22
N TRP A 272 12.42 -4.09 -15.28
CA TRP A 272 12.61 -5.22 -14.37
C TRP A 272 12.37 -6.57 -15.04
N ARG A 273 11.36 -6.63 -15.92
CA ARG A 273 10.93 -7.87 -16.58
C ARG A 273 11.18 -7.88 -18.09
N GLY A 274 11.73 -6.79 -18.64
CA GLY A 274 11.67 -6.55 -20.09
C GLY A 274 10.22 -6.36 -20.55
N THR A 275 9.98 -6.44 -21.86
CA THR A 275 8.63 -6.39 -22.45
C THR A 275 8.11 -7.82 -22.65
N VAL A 276 7.20 -8.26 -21.78
CA VAL A 276 6.62 -9.62 -21.82
C VAL A 276 5.15 -9.64 -22.25
N SER A 277 4.45 -8.52 -22.09
CA SER A 277 3.05 -8.29 -22.46
C SER A 277 2.82 -6.78 -22.62
N ALA A 278 1.68 -6.38 -23.16
CA ALA A 278 1.34 -4.96 -23.29
C ALA A 278 1.19 -4.27 -21.93
N GLY A 279 0.75 -5.00 -20.89
CA GLY A 279 0.72 -4.52 -19.50
C GLY A 279 2.08 -4.52 -18.79
N GLN A 280 3.17 -4.87 -19.48
CA GLN A 280 4.53 -4.92 -18.93
C GLN A 280 5.54 -4.26 -19.87
N THR A 281 5.15 -3.28 -20.68
CA THR A 281 6.14 -2.43 -21.39
C THR A 281 6.91 -1.55 -20.39
N LEU A 282 7.95 -0.88 -20.88
CA LEU A 282 8.76 0.03 -20.07
C LEU A 282 7.93 1.19 -19.49
N GLU A 283 7.07 1.78 -20.31
CA GLU A 283 6.19 2.90 -19.98
C GLU A 283 5.20 2.51 -18.88
N ILE A 284 4.67 1.29 -18.96
CA ILE A 284 3.71 0.77 -17.98
C ILE A 284 4.43 0.37 -16.69
N GLN A 285 5.62 -0.22 -16.77
CA GLN A 285 6.46 -0.44 -15.59
C GLN A 285 6.85 0.88 -14.91
N PHE A 286 7.11 1.95 -15.68
CA PHE A 286 7.35 3.30 -15.16
C PHE A 286 6.14 3.80 -14.36
N ALA A 287 4.93 3.72 -14.93
CA ALA A 287 3.70 4.11 -14.25
C ALA A 287 3.52 3.33 -12.93
N GLN A 288 3.71 2.02 -12.95
CA GLN A 288 3.65 1.17 -11.75
C GLN A 288 4.70 1.56 -10.70
N SER A 289 5.94 1.80 -11.11
CA SER A 289 7.05 2.13 -10.20
C SER A 289 6.83 3.46 -9.49
N VAL A 290 6.53 4.51 -10.25
CA VAL A 290 6.42 5.88 -9.72
C VAL A 290 5.19 5.99 -8.83
N SER A 291 4.05 5.46 -9.27
CA SER A 291 2.80 5.49 -8.50
C SER A 291 2.91 4.68 -7.20
N GLN A 292 3.51 3.49 -7.23
CA GLN A 292 3.70 2.69 -6.04
C GLN A 292 4.70 3.35 -5.08
N SER A 293 5.88 3.72 -5.58
CA SER A 293 7.00 4.20 -4.74
C SER A 293 6.74 5.55 -4.09
N PHE A 294 6.01 6.47 -4.74
CA PHE A 294 5.88 7.84 -4.24
C PHE A 294 4.46 8.21 -3.82
N LEU A 295 3.43 7.45 -4.23
CA LEU A 295 2.03 7.76 -3.94
C LEU A 295 1.29 6.60 -3.23
N GLY A 296 1.95 5.44 -3.08
CA GLY A 296 1.31 4.24 -2.54
C GLY A 296 0.08 3.85 -3.35
N ILE A 297 0.19 3.93 -4.68
CA ILE A 297 -0.86 3.56 -5.63
C ILE A 297 -0.42 2.27 -6.35
N ASN A 298 -1.30 1.27 -6.38
CA ASN A 298 -1.01 0.01 -7.04
C ASN A 298 -1.61 -0.04 -8.46
N MET A 299 -0.82 0.31 -9.48
CA MET A 299 -1.26 0.25 -10.88
C MET A 299 -1.08 -1.13 -11.54
N LYS A 300 -0.84 -2.20 -10.79
CA LYS A 300 -0.61 -3.52 -11.42
C LYS A 300 -1.85 -4.03 -12.11
N CYS A 301 -3.02 -3.99 -11.48
CA CYS A 301 -4.28 -4.37 -12.12
C CYS A 301 -4.62 -3.42 -13.28
N ALA A 302 -4.56 -2.11 -12.99
CA ALA A 302 -4.75 -1.01 -13.93
C ALA A 302 -3.86 -1.07 -15.19
N SER A 303 -2.82 -1.91 -15.22
CA SER A 303 -1.94 -2.04 -16.40
C SER A 303 -2.49 -2.91 -17.53
N CYS A 304 -3.50 -3.72 -17.26
CA CYS A 304 -4.13 -4.60 -18.25
C CYS A 304 -5.63 -4.29 -18.42
N HIS A 305 -6.30 -3.89 -17.35
CA HIS A 305 -7.73 -3.55 -17.31
C HIS A 305 -7.97 -2.58 -16.15
N ASP A 306 -9.14 -1.98 -16.04
CA ASP A 306 -9.48 -1.16 -14.86
C ASP A 306 -9.39 -2.00 -13.57
N SER A 307 -8.81 -1.44 -12.52
CA SER A 307 -8.55 -2.19 -11.29
C SER A 307 -9.83 -2.75 -10.67
N PHE A 308 -9.77 -4.01 -10.22
CA PHE A 308 -10.90 -4.68 -9.56
C PHE A 308 -10.98 -4.37 -8.06
N ILE A 309 -9.92 -3.80 -7.49
CA ILE A 309 -9.76 -3.62 -6.04
C ILE A 309 -9.63 -2.16 -5.63
N ASP A 310 -9.49 -1.24 -6.60
CA ASP A 310 -9.39 0.18 -6.34
C ASP A 310 -9.87 1.05 -7.52
N ARG A 311 -10.01 2.34 -7.22
CA ARG A 311 -9.43 3.46 -7.97
C ARG A 311 -9.21 3.38 -9.48
N TRP A 312 -8.18 2.64 -9.84
CA TRP A 312 -7.31 3.09 -10.91
C TRP A 312 -7.72 2.48 -12.24
N THR A 313 -7.89 3.34 -13.23
CA THR A 313 -8.29 2.91 -14.58
C THR A 313 -7.09 2.57 -15.44
N LEU A 314 -7.35 1.75 -16.47
CA LEU A 314 -6.43 1.46 -17.55
C LEU A 314 -5.96 2.74 -18.24
N LYS A 315 -6.88 3.69 -18.46
CA LYS A 315 -6.57 4.97 -19.09
C LYS A 315 -5.62 5.83 -18.24
N GLU A 316 -5.77 5.84 -16.91
CA GLU A 316 -4.87 6.55 -16.00
C GLU A 316 -3.48 5.90 -15.94
N ALA A 317 -3.40 4.58 -15.89
CA ALA A 317 -2.11 3.88 -15.89
C ALA A 317 -1.32 4.13 -17.19
N TYR A 318 -1.98 4.04 -18.35
CA TYR A 318 -1.38 4.36 -19.63
C TYR A 318 -1.09 5.87 -19.77
N GLY A 319 -1.93 6.73 -19.23
CA GLY A 319 -1.72 8.18 -19.20
C GLY A 319 -0.45 8.58 -18.45
N LEU A 320 -0.22 7.96 -17.29
CA LEU A 320 1.01 8.15 -16.52
C LEU A 320 2.22 7.55 -17.26
N GLY A 321 2.07 6.38 -17.88
CA GLY A 321 3.14 5.76 -18.69
C GLY A 321 3.51 6.60 -19.90
N ALA A 322 2.53 7.26 -20.54
CA ALA A 322 2.73 8.11 -21.69
C ALA A 322 3.61 9.35 -21.37
N ILE A 323 3.75 9.76 -20.11
CA ILE A 323 4.70 10.80 -19.68
C ILE A 323 6.15 10.39 -20.02
N TYR A 324 6.49 9.11 -19.82
CA TYR A 324 7.82 8.57 -20.12
C TYR A 324 7.99 8.15 -21.59
N ALA A 325 6.89 7.82 -22.28
CA ALA A 325 6.94 7.30 -23.65
C ALA A 325 7.60 8.28 -24.65
N GLU A 326 8.50 7.82 -25.52
CA GLU A 326 9.06 8.65 -26.61
C GLU A 326 8.11 8.78 -27.80
N THR A 327 7.18 7.85 -27.94
CA THR A 327 6.19 7.80 -29.02
C THR A 327 4.77 7.70 -28.43
N PRO A 328 3.72 7.99 -29.23
CA PRO A 328 2.35 7.84 -28.74
C PRO A 328 2.07 6.41 -28.26
N LEU A 329 1.53 6.27 -27.04
CA LEU A 329 1.36 4.99 -26.38
C LEU A 329 -0.01 4.38 -26.71
N GLN A 330 -0.04 3.33 -27.52
CA GLN A 330 -1.29 2.64 -27.87
C GLN A 330 -1.88 1.92 -26.65
N LEU A 331 -3.16 2.19 -26.36
CA LEU A 331 -3.90 1.58 -25.26
C LEU A 331 -4.22 0.10 -25.59
N HIS A 332 -3.82 -0.80 -24.70
CA HIS A 332 -4.15 -2.22 -24.80
C HIS A 332 -4.98 -2.65 -23.60
N ARG A 333 -6.04 -3.44 -23.85
CA ARG A 333 -6.76 -4.17 -22.80
C ARG A 333 -6.26 -5.61 -22.80
N CYS A 334 -5.65 -6.01 -21.70
CA CYS A 334 -4.76 -7.17 -21.63
C CYS A 334 -3.67 -7.04 -22.70
N ASP A 335 -3.63 -7.95 -23.68
CA ASP A 335 -2.69 -7.89 -24.82
C ASP A 335 -3.35 -7.46 -26.13
N LYS A 336 -4.61 -7.01 -26.09
CA LYS A 336 -5.36 -6.62 -27.29
C LYS A 336 -5.36 -5.10 -27.47
N PRO A 337 -4.90 -4.56 -28.62
CA PRO A 337 -4.98 -3.13 -28.88
C PRO A 337 -6.44 -2.68 -28.97
N THR A 338 -6.74 -1.54 -28.36
CA THR A 338 -8.10 -0.95 -28.38
C THR A 338 -8.34 -0.06 -29.59
N GLY A 339 -7.29 0.30 -30.32
CA GLY A 339 -7.32 1.33 -31.38
C GLY A 339 -7.18 2.76 -30.85
N GLU A 340 -7.26 2.96 -29.53
CA GLU A 340 -7.02 4.24 -28.87
C GLU A 340 -5.52 4.44 -28.58
N THR A 341 -5.09 5.70 -28.59
CA THR A 341 -3.73 6.10 -28.21
C THR A 341 -3.82 7.04 -27.02
N GLN A 342 -3.08 6.75 -25.95
CA GLN A 342 -3.07 7.59 -24.76
C GLN A 342 -2.05 8.71 -24.82
N GLN A 343 -2.49 9.85 -24.31
CA GLN A 343 -1.70 11.03 -24.09
C GLN A 343 -1.17 11.07 -22.66
N ALA A 344 0.01 11.69 -22.50
CA ALA A 344 0.61 11.92 -21.19
C ALA A 344 -0.35 12.72 -20.30
N SER A 345 -0.68 12.17 -19.14
CA SER A 345 -1.63 12.79 -18.22
C SER A 345 -1.29 12.47 -16.77
N TRP A 346 -1.68 13.39 -15.88
CA TRP A 346 -1.49 13.28 -14.44
C TRP A 346 -2.77 12.80 -13.77
N LEU A 347 -2.61 12.08 -12.65
CA LEU A 347 -3.68 11.42 -11.92
C LEU A 347 -4.59 12.37 -11.13
N PHE A 348 -4.10 13.57 -10.82
CA PHE A 348 -4.78 14.54 -9.95
C PHE A 348 -4.84 15.91 -10.62
N PRO A 349 -5.80 16.14 -11.53
CA PRO A 349 -5.91 17.39 -12.29
C PRO A 349 -6.07 18.64 -11.40
N GLU A 350 -6.50 18.47 -10.15
CA GLU A 350 -6.66 19.53 -9.15
C GLU A 350 -5.33 20.21 -8.76
N LEU A 351 -4.20 19.52 -8.96
CA LEU A 351 -2.86 20.05 -8.70
C LEU A 351 -2.18 20.62 -9.94
N GLY A 352 -2.76 20.38 -11.12
CA GLY A 352 -2.20 20.75 -12.41
C GLY A 352 -2.24 19.60 -13.42
N GLN A 353 -1.71 19.87 -14.60
CA GLN A 353 -1.73 18.94 -15.73
C GLN A 353 -0.36 18.85 -16.40
N ILE A 354 -0.17 17.79 -17.18
CA ILE A 354 1.00 17.59 -18.04
C ILE A 354 0.66 18.11 -19.44
N ASP A 355 1.57 18.87 -20.05
CA ASP A 355 1.49 19.18 -21.49
C ASP A 355 1.86 17.91 -22.27
N ALA A 356 0.85 17.24 -22.81
CA ALA A 356 1.04 16.01 -23.56
C ALA A 356 1.88 16.18 -24.84
N SER A 357 1.98 17.40 -25.37
CA SER A 357 2.74 17.72 -26.58
C SER A 357 4.22 18.05 -26.30
N ALA A 358 4.59 18.28 -25.05
CA ALA A 358 5.94 18.62 -24.66
C ALA A 358 6.92 17.43 -24.83
N PRO A 359 8.22 17.70 -25.05
CA PRO A 359 9.24 16.65 -25.07
C PRO A 359 9.25 15.83 -23.79
N ARG A 360 9.69 14.55 -23.87
CA ARG A 360 9.73 13.64 -22.70
C ARG A 360 10.36 14.27 -21.46
N GLU A 361 11.53 14.88 -21.60
CA GLU A 361 12.26 15.44 -20.45
C GLU A 361 11.47 16.59 -19.77
N GLU A 362 10.71 17.38 -20.53
CA GLU A 362 9.86 18.44 -19.97
C GLU A 362 8.63 17.85 -19.27
N ARG A 363 8.00 16.82 -19.85
CA ARG A 363 6.90 16.11 -19.19
C ARG A 363 7.34 15.44 -17.88
N LEU A 364 8.57 14.90 -17.83
CA LEU A 364 9.15 14.36 -16.60
C LEU A 364 9.41 15.46 -15.56
N GLN A 365 9.85 16.65 -15.97
CA GLN A 365 9.98 17.80 -15.07
C GLN A 365 8.62 18.24 -14.50
N GLN A 366 7.58 18.30 -15.33
CA GLN A 366 6.21 18.61 -14.89
C GLN A 366 5.70 17.53 -13.92
N LEU A 367 5.95 16.24 -14.19
CA LEU A 367 5.60 15.15 -13.28
C LEU A 367 6.34 15.26 -11.94
N ALA A 368 7.64 15.56 -11.96
CA ALA A 368 8.44 15.75 -10.74
C ALA A 368 7.90 16.91 -9.88
N GLN A 369 7.45 18.00 -10.52
CA GLN A 369 6.81 19.14 -9.85
C GLN A 369 5.45 18.75 -9.25
N LEU A 370 4.61 18.02 -9.98
CA LEU A 370 3.28 17.58 -9.51
C LEU A 370 3.36 16.54 -8.39
N LEU A 371 4.32 15.60 -8.48
CA LEU A 371 4.58 14.62 -7.42
C LEU A 371 4.99 15.30 -6.12
N THR A 372 5.84 16.32 -6.20
CA THR A 372 6.37 17.03 -5.02
C THR A 372 5.66 18.36 -4.75
N HIS A 373 4.47 18.54 -5.32
CA HIS A 373 3.69 19.75 -5.13
C HIS A 373 3.30 19.92 -3.65
N PRO A 374 3.36 21.13 -3.06
CA PRO A 374 3.04 21.32 -1.63
C PRO A 374 1.62 20.89 -1.24
N GLU A 375 0.66 20.98 -2.18
CA GLU A 375 -0.71 20.49 -1.98
C GLU A 375 -0.89 18.98 -2.27
N ASN A 376 0.16 18.26 -2.68
CA ASN A 376 0.13 16.81 -2.81
C ASN A 376 0.41 16.14 -1.46
N GLY A 377 -0.60 16.14 -0.58
CA GLY A 377 -0.52 15.49 0.72
C GLY A 377 -0.28 13.98 0.61
N ARG A 378 -0.74 13.34 -0.48
CA ARG A 378 -0.51 11.90 -0.72
C ARG A 378 0.98 11.56 -0.72
N PHE A 379 1.81 12.35 -1.40
CA PHE A 379 3.27 12.17 -1.44
C PHE A 379 3.88 12.09 -0.02
N THR A 380 3.52 13.05 0.84
CA THR A 380 4.03 13.11 2.21
C THR A 380 3.48 11.98 3.09
N ARG A 381 2.17 11.69 3.02
CA ARG A 381 1.53 10.59 3.76
C ARG A 381 2.16 9.24 3.43
N THR A 382 2.44 8.98 2.16
CA THR A 382 3.03 7.72 1.72
C THR A 382 4.39 7.47 2.38
N ILE A 383 5.31 8.43 2.35
CA ILE A 383 6.65 8.20 2.91
C ILE A 383 6.62 8.11 4.44
N VAL A 384 5.86 8.98 5.13
CA VAL A 384 5.79 8.92 6.60
C VAL A 384 5.10 7.64 7.09
N ASN A 385 4.13 7.11 6.35
CA ASN A 385 3.52 5.81 6.64
C ASN A 385 4.54 4.66 6.55
N ARG A 386 5.46 4.71 5.58
CA ARG A 386 6.55 3.74 5.47
C ARG A 386 7.57 3.88 6.58
N LEU A 387 7.97 5.11 6.94
CA LEU A 387 8.88 5.34 8.07
C LEU A 387 8.25 4.87 9.39
N TRP A 388 6.96 5.15 9.58
CA TRP A 388 6.18 4.63 10.71
C TRP A 388 6.18 3.09 10.72
N TYR A 389 5.84 2.43 9.61
CA TYR A 389 5.91 0.97 9.51
C TYR A 389 7.29 0.43 9.85
N ARG A 390 8.36 1.08 9.37
CA ARG A 390 9.73 0.66 9.64
C ARG A 390 10.07 0.71 11.11
N LEU A 391 9.54 1.64 11.90
CA LEU A 391 9.82 1.76 13.35
C LEU A 391 8.79 1.03 14.22
N MET A 392 7.53 0.99 13.80
CA MET A 392 6.39 0.54 14.59
C MET A 392 5.88 -0.85 14.19
N GLY A 393 6.35 -1.43 13.09
CA GLY A 393 6.00 -2.79 12.65
C GLY A 393 4.66 -2.96 11.95
N ARG A 394 3.84 -1.90 11.90
CA ARG A 394 2.63 -1.83 11.08
C ARG A 394 2.40 -0.40 10.62
N GLY A 395 1.92 -0.22 9.40
CA GLY A 395 1.59 1.09 8.84
C GLY A 395 0.39 1.71 9.56
N ILE A 396 0.27 3.03 9.46
CA ILE A 396 -0.98 3.74 9.73
C ILE A 396 -2.03 3.36 8.68
N VAL A 397 -1.58 3.26 7.43
CA VAL A 397 -2.31 2.61 6.34
C VAL A 397 -1.61 1.29 6.00
N GLN A 398 -2.37 0.21 5.90
CA GLN A 398 -1.88 -1.12 5.54
C GLN A 398 -2.83 -1.75 4.52
N PRO A 399 -2.34 -2.31 3.40
CA PRO A 399 -0.94 -2.41 2.96
C PRO A 399 -0.26 -1.08 2.59
N LEU A 400 1.07 -0.99 2.71
CA LEU A 400 1.85 0.25 2.47
C LEU A 400 1.76 0.79 1.05
N ASP A 401 1.49 -0.08 0.09
CA ASP A 401 1.41 0.23 -1.34
C ASP A 401 -0.04 0.40 -1.82
N ALA A 402 -0.98 0.44 -0.89
CA ALA A 402 -2.41 0.64 -1.12
C ALA A 402 -2.92 1.75 -0.20
N MET A 403 -2.44 2.99 -0.44
CA MET A 403 -2.82 4.17 0.35
C MET A 403 -4.29 4.57 0.20
N GLN A 404 -5.04 3.90 -0.70
CA GLN A 404 -6.50 3.93 -0.76
C GLN A 404 -7.18 3.07 0.33
N SER A 405 -6.42 2.40 1.20
CA SER A 405 -6.97 1.76 2.39
C SER A 405 -7.12 2.81 3.49
N GLU A 406 -8.19 2.72 4.27
CA GLU A 406 -8.46 3.69 5.33
C GLU A 406 -7.36 3.61 6.42
N PRO A 407 -6.81 4.76 6.88
CA PRO A 407 -5.89 4.76 8.00
C PRO A 407 -6.62 4.41 9.29
N TRP A 408 -6.01 3.59 10.16
CA TRP A 408 -6.61 3.34 11.49
C TRP A 408 -6.57 4.57 12.40
N ASN A 409 -5.80 5.59 12.04
CA ASN A 409 -5.80 6.91 12.67
C ASN A 409 -5.36 7.99 11.65
N GLU A 410 -6.35 8.68 11.06
CA GLU A 410 -6.11 9.72 10.05
C GLU A 410 -5.34 10.92 10.60
N ASP A 411 -5.66 11.36 11.83
CA ASP A 411 -4.98 12.50 12.47
C ASP A 411 -3.49 12.25 12.67
N LEU A 412 -3.10 11.04 13.07
CA LEU A 412 -1.69 10.69 13.20
C LEU A 412 -0.97 10.73 11.85
N LEU A 413 -1.58 10.15 10.81
CA LEU A 413 -1.01 10.14 9.47
C LEU A 413 -0.81 11.57 8.94
N ASP A 414 -1.86 12.39 9.08
CA ASP A 414 -1.89 13.78 8.62
C ASP A 414 -0.92 14.66 9.38
N TYR A 415 -0.82 14.48 10.70
CA TYR A 415 0.14 15.20 11.52
C TYR A 415 1.58 14.90 11.07
N LEU A 416 1.93 13.61 10.92
CA LEU A 416 3.27 13.21 10.48
C LEU A 416 3.59 13.77 9.08
N ALA A 417 2.63 13.71 8.16
CA ALA A 417 2.76 14.20 6.80
C ALA A 417 3.01 15.72 6.74
N VAL A 418 2.22 16.49 7.49
CA VAL A 418 2.38 17.95 7.61
C VAL A 418 3.70 18.29 8.29
N HIS A 419 4.01 17.64 9.42
CA HIS A 419 5.28 17.85 10.12
C HIS A 419 6.48 17.62 9.20
N PHE A 420 6.45 16.56 8.40
CA PHE A 420 7.50 16.25 7.43
C PHE A 420 7.68 17.36 6.39
N ALA A 421 6.59 17.87 5.81
CA ALA A 421 6.65 18.97 4.86
C ALA A 421 7.20 20.27 5.49
N GLU A 422 6.78 20.61 6.72
CA GLU A 422 7.25 21.78 7.45
C GLU A 422 8.73 21.72 7.81
N HIS A 423 9.25 20.52 8.02
CA HIS A 423 10.66 20.27 8.29
C HIS A 423 11.44 19.99 7.00
N GLN A 424 11.02 20.62 5.90
CA GLN A 424 11.74 20.60 4.62
C GLN A 424 12.01 19.19 4.10
N TYR A 425 11.06 18.26 4.31
CA TYR A 425 11.14 16.88 3.86
C TYR A 425 12.36 16.12 4.43
N ASP A 426 12.78 16.47 5.65
CA ASP A 426 13.87 15.82 6.38
C ASP A 426 13.42 14.47 6.97
N LEU A 427 14.01 13.39 6.46
CA LEU A 427 13.75 12.02 6.91
C LEU A 427 14.22 11.80 8.36
N LYS A 428 15.41 12.29 8.72
CA LYS A 428 15.98 12.16 10.07
C LYS A 428 15.13 12.90 11.10
N ALA A 429 14.62 14.09 10.77
CA ALA A 429 13.72 14.84 11.64
C ALA A 429 12.42 14.05 11.93
N THR A 430 11.87 13.36 10.93
CA THR A 430 10.68 12.52 11.09
C THR A 430 10.98 11.28 11.93
N LEU A 431 12.10 10.61 11.68
CA LEU A 431 12.56 9.46 12.47
C LEU A 431 12.79 9.84 13.94
N ARG A 432 13.39 11.01 14.18
CA ARG A 432 13.57 11.58 15.52
C ARG A 432 12.24 11.80 16.23
N LEU A 433 11.25 12.40 15.55
CA LEU A 433 9.91 12.64 16.12
C LEU A 433 9.27 11.33 16.59
N ILE A 434 9.33 10.28 15.75
CA ILE A 434 8.78 8.96 16.08
C ILE A 434 9.58 8.32 17.22
N ALA A 435 10.91 8.24 17.11
CA ALA A 435 11.77 7.55 18.07
C ALA A 435 11.78 8.18 19.47
N THR A 436 11.46 9.48 19.58
CA THR A 436 11.35 10.19 20.85
C THR A 436 9.94 10.17 21.45
N SER A 437 8.95 9.58 20.77
CA SER A 437 7.61 9.39 21.34
C SER A 437 7.59 8.30 22.41
N ALA A 438 6.73 8.44 23.40
CA ALA A 438 6.45 7.37 24.37
C ALA A 438 5.78 6.16 23.68
N ALA A 439 5.02 6.39 22.60
CA ALA A 439 4.47 5.35 21.74
C ALA A 439 5.55 4.40 21.18
N TYR A 440 6.62 4.95 20.58
CA TYR A 440 7.77 4.15 20.12
C TYR A 440 8.51 3.47 21.28
N GLN A 441 8.55 4.12 22.44
CA GLN A 441 9.21 3.62 23.66
C GLN A 441 8.32 2.70 24.51
N SER A 442 7.18 2.28 23.97
CA SER A 442 6.26 1.39 24.67
C SER A 442 6.50 -0.09 24.33
N LYS A 443 5.91 -0.95 25.16
CA LYS A 443 6.03 -2.40 25.05
C LYS A 443 5.49 -2.87 23.71
N THR A 444 6.25 -3.79 23.10
CA THR A 444 5.87 -4.39 21.82
C THR A 444 4.70 -5.35 21.99
N GLU A 445 3.75 -5.27 21.08
CA GLU A 445 2.68 -6.24 20.89
C GLU A 445 3.17 -7.40 20.02
N ILE A 446 2.98 -8.62 20.51
CA ILE A 446 3.26 -9.87 19.78
C ILE A 446 1.91 -10.40 19.32
N SER A 447 1.58 -10.24 18.03
CA SER A 447 0.40 -10.88 17.42
C SER A 447 0.79 -12.25 16.90
N GLU A 448 -0.10 -13.22 17.02
CA GLU A 448 -0.06 -14.45 16.22
C GLU A 448 -0.81 -14.30 14.88
N ASP A 449 -1.67 -13.28 14.76
CA ASP A 449 -2.48 -13.03 13.57
C ASP A 449 -1.99 -11.78 12.82
N GLU A 450 -1.36 -12.00 11.67
CA GLU A 450 -0.94 -10.96 10.72
C GLU A 450 -2.04 -10.64 9.69
N SER A 451 -3.13 -11.44 9.66
CA SER A 451 -4.06 -11.52 8.53
C SER A 451 -5.36 -10.73 8.67
N ALA A 452 -5.66 -10.19 9.85
CA ALA A 452 -6.86 -9.40 10.08
C ALA A 452 -6.83 -8.12 9.21
N MET A 453 -7.54 -8.18 8.08
CA MET A 453 -7.78 -7.08 7.16
C MET A 453 -8.88 -6.11 7.67
N GLY A 454 -9.51 -6.40 8.81
CA GLY A 454 -10.48 -5.55 9.51
C GLY A 454 -10.15 -5.38 11.01
N ASP A 455 -10.61 -4.27 11.59
CA ASP A 455 -10.51 -3.85 13.00
C ASP A 455 -9.11 -3.82 13.63
N TYR A 456 -8.15 -3.17 12.96
CA TYR A 456 -6.87 -2.89 13.61
C TYR A 456 -7.06 -1.89 14.76
N VAL A 457 -6.63 -2.32 15.95
CA VAL A 457 -6.59 -1.49 17.14
C VAL A 457 -5.14 -1.31 17.59
N TYR A 458 -4.73 -0.07 17.83
CA TYR A 458 -3.38 0.23 18.31
C TYR A 458 -3.19 -0.22 19.77
N ARG A 459 -2.21 -1.10 20.03
CA ARG A 459 -1.79 -1.52 21.38
C ARG A 459 -0.30 -1.37 21.63
N GLY A 460 0.40 -0.67 20.74
CA GLY A 460 1.86 -0.49 20.78
C GLY A 460 2.55 -0.88 19.47
N PRO A 461 3.89 -0.73 19.38
CA PRO A 461 4.67 -1.24 18.27
C PRO A 461 4.49 -2.75 18.09
N ARG A 462 4.41 -3.24 16.85
CA ARG A 462 4.35 -4.68 16.53
C ARG A 462 5.74 -5.29 16.50
N ALA A 463 5.83 -6.55 16.91
CA ALA A 463 7.08 -7.32 16.84
C ALA A 463 7.54 -7.44 15.39
N ARG A 464 8.83 -7.19 15.16
CA ARG A 464 9.47 -7.29 13.84
C ARG A 464 10.65 -8.26 13.94
N ARG A 465 10.87 -9.00 12.85
CA ARG A 465 12.13 -9.74 12.66
C ARG A 465 13.24 -8.74 12.34
N MET A 466 14.47 -9.07 12.73
CA MET A 466 15.65 -8.35 12.22
C MET A 466 15.72 -8.53 10.70
N THR A 467 16.18 -7.51 9.98
CA THR A 467 16.50 -7.66 8.56
C THR A 467 17.70 -8.60 8.39
N ALA A 468 17.92 -9.10 7.17
CA ALA A 468 19.04 -9.98 6.88
C ALA A 468 20.39 -9.30 7.19
N GLU A 469 20.50 -8.01 6.86
CA GLU A 469 21.67 -7.17 7.11
C GLU A 469 21.90 -7.02 8.62
N GLN A 470 20.88 -6.60 9.36
CA GLN A 470 20.97 -6.47 10.82
C GLN A 470 21.39 -7.78 11.49
N PHE A 471 20.86 -8.92 11.02
CA PHE A 471 21.22 -10.23 11.56
C PHE A 471 22.67 -10.60 11.24
N LEU A 472 23.11 -10.40 9.99
CA LEU A 472 24.46 -10.70 9.56
C LEU A 472 25.50 -9.82 10.29
N ASP A 473 25.24 -8.52 10.38
CA ASP A 473 26.09 -7.56 11.07
C ASP A 473 26.16 -7.86 12.57
N ALA A 474 25.03 -8.22 13.19
CA ALA A 474 25.00 -8.67 14.57
C ALA A 474 25.88 -9.91 14.80
N VAL A 475 25.79 -10.92 13.93
CA VAL A 475 26.63 -12.11 14.03
C VAL A 475 28.10 -11.74 13.89
N TRP A 476 28.46 -10.95 12.87
CA TRP A 476 29.84 -10.52 12.64
C TRP A 476 30.41 -9.70 13.79
N GLN A 477 29.62 -8.79 14.37
CA GLN A 477 30.01 -7.98 15.51
C GLN A 477 30.25 -8.85 16.76
N LEU A 478 29.39 -9.84 17.01
CA LEU A 478 29.49 -10.73 18.16
C LEU A 478 30.65 -11.73 18.05
N THR A 479 30.93 -12.23 16.85
CA THR A 479 31.98 -13.23 16.61
C THR A 479 33.34 -12.61 16.26
N GLY A 480 33.38 -11.32 15.93
CA GLY A 480 34.56 -10.67 15.37
C GLY A 480 34.95 -11.20 13.98
N SER A 481 34.00 -11.81 13.26
CA SER A 481 34.26 -12.47 11.97
C SER A 481 33.92 -11.62 10.75
N ALA A 482 33.73 -10.31 10.91
CA ALA A 482 33.46 -9.40 9.81
C ALA A 482 34.58 -9.48 8.75
N PRO A 483 34.24 -9.45 7.44
CA PRO A 483 35.25 -9.39 6.38
C PRO A 483 36.15 -8.16 6.54
N LYS A 484 37.47 -8.36 6.50
CA LYS A 484 38.45 -7.25 6.59
C LYS A 484 38.59 -6.47 5.27
N LYS A 485 38.08 -7.01 4.16
CA LYS A 485 38.08 -6.42 2.82
C LYS A 485 36.80 -6.86 2.10
N PHE A 486 36.15 -5.92 1.41
CA PHE A 486 35.07 -6.17 0.46
C PHE A 486 35.60 -6.14 -0.97
#